data_AF-A0A974Z2B3-F1
#
_entry.id   AF-A0A974Z2B3-F1
#
_cell.length_a   1.000
_cell.length_b   1.000
_cell.length_c   1.000
_cell.angle_alpha   90.00
_cell.angle_beta   90.00
_cell.angle_gamma   90.00
#
_symmetry.space_group_name_H-M   'P 1'
#
loop_
_entity.id
_entity.type
_entity.pdbx_description
1 polymer ?
#
loop_
_entity_poly.entity_id
_entity_poly.type
_entity_poly.pdbx_seq_one_letter_code
_entity_poly.pdbx_strand_id
1 'polypeptide(L)'
;MNKIFSKLRSKKKGFTLIELIVVIVIIGILAAVMIPQFSGFTDKAKSTQALVDAKQIATAYDALKLEQGDYSDVSETEVETMSGVTISSGTNSLSLEDDGGFEYEIDGFTAGRDSATDGVALIEE
;
A
#
# COMPACT_ATOMS: atom_id res chain seq x y z
N MET A 1 -49.41 55.17 -21.15
CA MET A 1 -48.20 54.86 -20.35
C MET A 1 -48.03 53.34 -20.34
N ASN A 2 -46.79 52.83 -20.45
CA ASN A 2 -46.35 51.42 -20.39
C ASN A 2 -45.79 50.81 -21.69
N LYS A 3 -44.67 51.37 -22.15
CA LYS A 3 -43.65 50.66 -22.95
C LYS A 3 -42.32 50.72 -22.18
N ILE A 4 -42.16 49.91 -21.12
CA ILE A 4 -40.91 49.91 -20.32
C ILE A 4 -40.28 48.50 -20.19
N PHE A 5 -40.99 47.42 -20.55
CA PHE A 5 -40.35 46.09 -20.62
C PHE A 5 -39.74 45.84 -22.00
N SER A 6 -38.89 46.77 -22.46
CA SER A 6 -38.05 46.58 -23.63
C SER A 6 -36.70 45.97 -23.20
N LYS A 7 -36.39 44.82 -23.81
CA LYS A 7 -35.03 44.25 -23.94
C LYS A 7 -34.30 43.84 -22.66
N LEU A 8 -34.73 42.74 -22.05
CA LEU A 8 -33.80 41.78 -21.43
C LEU A 8 -34.15 40.36 -21.88
N ARG A 9 -34.24 40.14 -23.21
CA ARG A 9 -34.17 38.78 -23.75
C ARG A 9 -32.70 38.38 -23.71
N SER A 10 -32.20 38.04 -22.52
CA SER A 10 -30.89 37.44 -22.33
C SER A 10 -30.78 36.32 -23.36
N LYS A 11 -29.86 36.47 -24.32
CA LYS A 11 -29.53 35.40 -25.27
C LYS A 11 -29.01 34.23 -24.45
N LYS A 12 -29.90 33.34 -24.02
CA LYS A 12 -29.51 32.07 -23.43
C LYS A 12 -28.80 31.30 -24.55
N LYS A 13 -27.47 31.39 -24.59
CA LYS A 13 -26.63 30.49 -25.35
C LYS A 13 -26.83 29.11 -24.72
N GLY A 14 -27.63 28.27 -25.37
CA GLY A 14 -27.73 26.86 -25.01
C GLY A 14 -26.43 26.16 -25.37
N PHE A 15 -26.03 25.23 -24.51
CA PHE A 15 -24.93 24.29 -24.80
C PHE A 15 -25.34 23.43 -26.00
N THR A 16 -24.43 23.23 -26.95
CA THR A 16 -24.73 22.39 -28.11
C THR A 16 -24.57 20.92 -27.75
N LEU A 17 -25.40 20.04 -28.32
CA LEU A 17 -25.26 18.58 -28.10
C LEU A 17 -23.88 18.08 -28.55
N ILE A 18 -23.31 18.69 -29.59
CA ILE A 18 -21.98 18.33 -30.08
C ILE A 18 -20.87 18.69 -29.09
N GLU A 19 -20.96 19.81 -28.38
CA GLU A 19 -20.02 20.16 -27.30
C GLU A 19 -20.07 19.11 -26.19
N LEU A 20 -21.25 18.59 -25.85
CA LEU A 20 -21.39 17.54 -24.84
C LEU A 20 -20.77 16.22 -25.31
N ILE A 21 -21.03 15.85 -26.56
CA ILE A 21 -20.57 14.58 -27.15
C ILE A 21 -19.03 14.55 -27.23
N VAL A 22 -18.40 15.65 -27.66
CA VAL A 22 -16.93 15.70 -27.73
C VAL A 22 -16.31 15.58 -26.34
N VAL A 23 -16.91 16.20 -25.32
CA VAL A 23 -16.39 16.13 -23.93
C VAL A 23 -16.45 14.71 -23.37
N ILE A 24 -17.59 14.00 -23.52
CA ILE A 24 -17.70 12.62 -23.02
C ILE A 24 -16.78 11.66 -23.79
N VAL A 25 -16.53 11.91 -25.08
CA VAL A 25 -15.58 11.12 -25.88
C VAL A 25 -14.16 11.31 -25.37
N ILE A 26 -13.75 12.56 -25.10
CA ILE A 26 -12.41 12.85 -24.54
C ILE A 26 -12.26 12.23 -23.15
N ILE A 27 -13.25 12.39 -22.26
CA ILE A 27 -13.24 11.78 -20.92
C ILE A 27 -13.17 10.25 -21.02
N GLY A 28 -13.91 9.64 -21.96
CA GLY A 28 -13.88 8.19 -22.18
C GLY A 28 -12.51 7.67 -22.61
N ILE A 29 -11.83 8.38 -23.52
CA ILE A 29 -10.46 8.02 -23.96
C ILE A 29 -9.47 8.18 -22.80
N LEU A 30 -9.52 9.30 -22.08
CA LEU A 30 -8.62 9.55 -20.95
C LEU A 30 -8.80 8.52 -19.84
N ALA A 31 -10.05 8.17 -19.51
CA ALA A 31 -10.35 7.15 -18.50
C ALA A 31 -9.83 5.76 -18.89
N ALA A 32 -9.94 5.39 -20.17
CA ALA A 32 -9.47 4.09 -20.66
C ALA A 32 -7.95 3.91 -20.53
N VAL A 33 -7.16 4.97 -20.76
CA VAL A 33 -5.68 4.92 -20.68
C VAL A 33 -5.18 5.05 -19.24
N MET A 34 -5.96 5.67 -18.34
CA MET A 34 -5.53 5.98 -16.98
C MET A 34 -5.58 4.77 -16.03
N ILE A 35 -6.49 3.81 -16.25
CA ILE A 35 -6.68 2.64 -15.37
C ILE A 35 -5.43 1.73 -15.23
N PRO A 36 -4.74 1.30 -16.31
CA PRO A 36 -3.70 0.27 -16.20
C PRO A 36 -2.42 0.75 -15.51
N GLN A 37 -2.16 2.06 -15.41
CA GLN A 37 -0.89 2.55 -14.86
C GLN A 37 -0.76 2.41 -13.35
N PHE A 38 -1.85 2.25 -12.60
CA PHE A 38 -1.78 2.29 -11.13
C PHE A 38 -1.45 0.94 -10.48
N SER A 39 -1.77 -0.20 -11.12
CA SER A 39 -1.66 -1.51 -10.47
C SER A 39 -0.23 -1.87 -10.07
N GLY A 40 0.74 -1.77 -11.00
CA GLY A 40 2.11 -2.23 -10.74
C GLY A 40 2.94 -1.34 -9.79
N PHE A 41 2.58 -0.07 -9.63
CA PHE A 41 3.27 0.80 -8.66
C PHE A 41 2.91 0.46 -7.23
N THR A 42 1.64 0.09 -6.99
CA THR A 42 1.18 -0.34 -5.67
C THR A 42 1.87 -1.63 -5.25
N ASP A 43 1.97 -2.62 -6.13
CA ASP A 43 2.62 -3.90 -5.84
C ASP A 43 4.10 -3.72 -5.47
N LYS A 44 4.84 -2.91 -6.24
CA LYS A 44 6.24 -2.59 -5.94
C LYS A 44 6.41 -1.82 -4.62
N ALA A 45 5.48 -0.92 -4.32
CA ALA A 45 5.50 -0.19 -3.05
C ALA A 45 5.28 -1.15 -1.87
N LYS A 46 4.33 -2.08 -1.99
CA LYS A 46 4.03 -3.10 -0.98
C LYS A 46 5.19 -4.08 -0.79
N SER A 47 5.79 -4.57 -1.86
CA SER A 47 6.97 -5.45 -1.74
C SER A 47 8.16 -4.72 -1.09
N THR A 48 8.37 -3.45 -1.42
CA THR A 48 9.40 -2.63 -0.76
C THR A 48 9.08 -2.42 0.73
N GLN A 49 7.81 -2.22 1.07
CA GLN A 49 7.37 -2.08 2.45
C GLN A 49 7.61 -3.37 3.24
N ALA A 50 7.23 -4.53 2.71
CA ALA A 50 7.48 -5.84 3.32
C ALA A 50 8.97 -6.01 3.69
N LEU A 51 9.87 -5.66 2.75
CA LEU A 51 11.32 -5.74 2.97
C LEU A 51 11.83 -4.77 4.05
N VAL A 52 11.26 -3.57 4.14
CA VAL A 52 11.65 -2.57 5.15
C VAL A 52 11.17 -3.01 6.54
N ASP A 53 9.91 -3.44 6.63
CA ASP A 53 9.31 -3.94 7.86
C ASP A 53 10.07 -5.17 8.37
N ALA A 54 10.39 -6.12 7.49
CA ALA A 54 11.19 -7.29 7.83
C ALA A 54 12.59 -6.92 8.38
N LYS A 55 13.23 -5.85 7.89
CA LYS A 55 14.50 -5.39 8.46
C LYS A 55 14.35 -4.80 9.86
N GLN A 56 13.24 -4.12 10.13
CA GLN A 56 12.92 -3.62 11.46
C GLN A 56 12.66 -4.78 12.42
N ILE A 57 11.91 -5.79 11.95
CA ILE A 57 11.66 -7.05 12.67
C ILE A 57 12.98 -7.76 12.98
N ALA A 58 13.87 -7.94 12.02
CA ALA A 58 15.18 -8.57 12.26
C ALA A 58 15.98 -7.84 13.35
N THR A 59 16.02 -6.50 13.29
CA THR A 59 16.74 -5.69 14.28
C THR A 59 16.12 -5.84 15.67
N ALA A 60 14.79 -5.84 15.77
CA ALA A 60 14.08 -6.03 17.01
C ALA A 60 14.27 -7.45 17.57
N TYR A 61 14.23 -8.46 16.70
CA TYR A 61 14.36 -9.86 17.07
C TYR A 61 15.75 -10.15 17.62
N ASP A 62 16.80 -9.63 16.97
CA ASP A 62 18.17 -9.72 17.48
C ASP A 62 18.32 -9.01 18.82
N ALA A 63 17.73 -7.82 18.98
CA ALA A 63 17.77 -7.09 20.25
C ALA A 63 17.11 -7.87 21.39
N LEU A 64 15.96 -8.50 21.14
CA LEU A 64 15.25 -9.32 22.12
C LEU A 64 16.04 -10.58 22.46
N LYS A 65 16.70 -11.20 21.48
CA LYS A 65 17.62 -12.31 21.73
C LYS A 65 18.82 -11.91 22.58
N LEU A 66 19.33 -10.67 22.45
CA LEU A 66 20.38 -10.18 23.36
C LEU A 66 19.88 -10.02 24.81
N GLU A 67 18.59 -9.72 25.00
CA GLU A 67 17.97 -9.55 26.33
C GLU A 67 17.62 -10.89 26.97
N GLN A 68 17.04 -11.81 26.20
CA GLN A 68 16.51 -13.09 26.67
C GLN A 68 17.52 -14.24 26.58
N GLY A 69 18.55 -14.09 25.75
CA GLY A 69 19.65 -15.03 25.58
C GLY A 69 19.44 -16.05 24.45
N ASP A 70 18.20 -16.28 24.03
CA ASP A 70 17.81 -17.21 22.97
C ASP A 70 16.66 -16.63 22.13
N TYR A 71 16.44 -17.17 20.93
CA TYR A 71 15.33 -16.76 20.05
C TYR A 71 14.02 -17.46 20.41
N SER A 72 14.08 -18.64 21.05
CA SER A 72 12.93 -19.49 21.37
C SER A 72 11.96 -18.88 22.40
N ASP A 73 12.45 -17.95 23.22
CA ASP A 73 11.64 -17.30 24.27
C ASP A 73 10.98 -15.99 23.80
N VAL A 74 11.30 -15.54 22.58
CA VAL A 74 10.80 -14.29 22.02
C VAL A 74 9.43 -14.50 21.40
N SER A 75 8.47 -13.68 21.80
CA SER A 75 7.12 -13.69 21.22
C SER A 75 6.93 -12.66 20.10
N GLU A 76 6.01 -12.94 19.19
CA GLU A 76 5.60 -12.02 18.11
C GLU A 76 5.16 -10.65 18.65
N THR A 77 4.49 -10.62 19.81
CA THR A 77 4.04 -9.36 20.44
C THR A 77 5.19 -8.50 20.93
N GLU A 78 6.28 -9.11 21.44
CA GLU A 78 7.48 -8.38 21.84
C GLU A 78 8.19 -7.79 20.62
N VAL A 79 8.27 -8.57 19.54
CA VAL A 79 8.83 -8.12 18.26
C VAL A 79 7.99 -6.99 17.66
N GLU A 80 6.66 -7.08 17.68
CA GLU A 80 5.74 -5.99 17.26
C GLU A 80 6.01 -4.70 18.06
N THR A 81 6.09 -4.84 19.39
CA THR A 81 6.29 -3.70 20.29
C THR A 81 7.65 -3.03 20.07
N MET A 82 8.69 -3.82 19.82
CA MET A 82 10.06 -3.33 19.68
C MET A 82 10.37 -2.83 18.26
N SER A 83 9.85 -3.50 17.22
CA SER A 83 10.04 -3.10 15.83
C SER A 83 9.18 -1.90 15.43
N GLY A 84 8.03 -1.71 16.09
CA GLY A 84 7.03 -0.73 15.69
C GLY A 84 6.25 -1.10 14.44
N VAL A 85 6.44 -2.33 13.92
CA VAL A 85 5.67 -2.89 12.81
C VAL A 85 4.39 -3.49 13.35
N THR A 86 3.24 -2.92 12.98
CA THR A 86 1.94 -3.43 13.41
C THR A 86 1.61 -4.72 12.64
N ILE A 87 1.52 -5.83 13.36
CA ILE A 87 1.25 -7.16 12.80
C ILE A 87 -0.24 -7.52 12.98
N SER A 88 -0.94 -6.85 13.90
CA SER A 88 -2.31 -7.21 14.30
C SER A 88 -3.45 -6.64 13.42
N SER A 89 -3.33 -6.66 12.08
CA SER A 89 -4.43 -6.18 11.21
C SER A 89 -4.58 -6.99 9.92
N GLY A 90 -5.68 -7.74 9.82
CA GLY A 90 -6.15 -8.31 8.56
C GLY A 90 -5.29 -9.46 8.03
N THR A 91 -4.66 -9.25 6.87
CA THR A 91 -3.82 -10.23 6.15
C THR A 91 -2.36 -10.19 6.57
N ASN A 92 -1.97 -9.34 7.51
CA ASN A 92 -0.59 -9.26 7.96
C ASN A 92 -0.29 -10.35 8.99
N SER A 93 0.87 -10.99 8.88
CA SER A 93 1.29 -12.04 9.80
C SER A 93 2.79 -11.97 10.03
N LEU A 94 3.22 -12.41 11.21
CA LEU A 94 4.62 -12.71 11.52
C LEU A 94 4.65 -14.15 11.99
N SER A 95 5.66 -14.90 11.57
CA SER A 95 5.94 -16.24 12.05
C SER A 95 7.42 -16.28 12.41
N LEU A 96 7.69 -16.53 13.69
CA LEU A 96 9.05 -16.61 14.23
C LEU A 96 9.54 -18.06 14.24
N GLU A 97 10.83 -18.24 14.02
CA GLU A 97 11.53 -19.53 14.13
C GLU A 97 12.51 -19.47 15.30
N ASP A 98 12.59 -20.55 16.08
CA ASP A 98 13.42 -20.64 17.30
C ASP A 98 14.95 -20.49 17.05
N ASP A 99 15.38 -20.38 15.80
CA ASP A 99 16.78 -20.21 15.38
C ASP A 99 17.10 -18.78 14.91
N GLY A 100 16.15 -17.86 15.04
CA GLY A 100 16.27 -16.47 14.61
C GLY A 100 15.78 -16.22 13.18
N GLY A 101 15.34 -17.25 12.47
CA GLY A 101 14.59 -17.08 11.24
C GLY A 101 13.19 -16.51 11.50
N PHE A 102 12.60 -15.87 10.50
CA PHE A 102 11.23 -15.39 10.56
C PHE A 102 10.67 -15.10 9.17
N GLU A 103 9.35 -15.15 9.06
CA GLU A 103 8.59 -14.73 7.88
C GLU A 103 7.56 -13.67 8.28
N TYR A 104 7.49 -12.58 7.52
CA TYR A 104 6.52 -11.51 7.67
C TYR A 104 5.76 -11.33 6.35
N GLU A 105 4.43 -11.36 6.43
CA GLU A 105 3.55 -11.12 5.28
C GLU A 105 2.80 -9.80 5.44
N ILE A 106 2.72 -9.02 4.37
CA ILE A 106 1.85 -7.85 4.25
C ILE A 106 1.18 -7.84 2.88
N ASP A 107 -0.16 -7.83 2.88
CA ASP A 107 -0.98 -7.77 1.67
C ASP A 107 -0.60 -8.82 0.58
N GLY A 108 -0.20 -10.03 0.99
CA GLY A 108 0.24 -11.09 0.08
C GLY A 108 1.68 -10.97 -0.43
N PHE A 109 2.49 -10.10 0.16
CA PHE A 109 3.93 -10.02 -0.07
C PHE A 109 4.69 -10.50 1.17
N THR A 110 5.52 -11.53 0.99
CA THR A 110 6.29 -12.12 2.09
C THR A 110 7.74 -11.66 2.06
N ALA A 111 8.27 -11.33 3.22
CA ALA A 111 9.68 -11.00 3.44
C ALA A 111 10.14 -11.64 4.75
N GLY A 112 11.39 -12.09 4.81
CA GLY A 112 11.85 -12.82 5.97
C GLY A 112 13.37 -12.90 6.05
N ARG A 113 13.84 -13.52 7.12
CA ARG A 113 15.23 -13.92 7.31
C ARG A 113 15.28 -15.43 7.42
N ASP A 114 16.11 -16.07 6.61
CA ASP A 114 16.52 -17.46 6.82
C ASP A 114 17.72 -17.47 7.77
N SER A 115 17.63 -18.26 8.84
CA SER A 115 18.68 -18.42 9.86
C SER A 115 20.01 -18.90 9.27
N ALA A 116 20.00 -19.55 8.11
CA ALA A 116 21.21 -20.02 7.43
C ALA A 116 21.94 -18.94 6.63
N THR A 117 21.28 -17.82 6.29
CA THR A 117 21.83 -16.80 5.38
C THR A 117 22.07 -15.44 6.02
N ASP A 118 21.62 -15.23 7.27
CA ASP A 118 21.68 -13.95 8.02
C ASP A 118 21.07 -12.74 7.28
N GLY A 119 20.47 -12.96 6.11
CA GLY A 119 19.99 -11.92 5.20
C GLY A 119 18.47 -11.78 5.25
N VAL A 120 18.00 -10.53 5.28
CA VAL A 120 16.56 -10.23 5.08
C VAL A 120 16.29 -10.07 3.59
N ALA A 121 15.35 -10.85 3.06
CA ALA A 121 14.99 -10.88 1.64
C ALA A 121 13.48 -10.97 1.44
N LEU A 122 13.05 -10.67 0.21
CA LEU A 122 11.70 -11.03 -0.24
C LEU A 122 11.65 -12.52 -0.50
N ILE A 123 10.58 -13.16 -0.05
CA ILE A 123 10.26 -14.55 -0.32
C ILE A 123 9.24 -14.53 -1.43
N GLU A 124 9.69 -14.83 -2.65
CA GLU A 124 8.78 -15.03 -3.78
C GLU A 124 8.24 -16.46 -3.69
N GLU A 125 6.91 -16.62 -3.68
CA GLU A 125 6.25 -17.94 -3.82
C GLU A 125 6.53 -18.58 -5.19
#